data_AF-A0A1Q4DUV3-F1
#
_entry.id   AF-A0A1Q4DUV3-F1
#
_cell.length_a   1.000
_cell.length_b   1.000
_cell.length_c   1.000
_cell.angle_alpha   90.00
_cell.angle_beta   90.00
_cell.angle_gamma   90.00
#
_symmetry.space_group_name_H-M   'P 1'
#
loop_
_entity.id
_entity.type
_entity.pdbx_description
1 polymer ?
#
loop_
_entity_poly.entity_id
_entity_poly.type
_entity_poly.pdbx_seq_one_letter_code
_entity_poly.pdbx_strand_id
1 'polypeptide(L)'
;MTTTSNGVLHAPEPMGTKATEPDPRAGWAAQKARVGGYSPPVRFTEQQRAVIDTAADLIIPPGRGFPAPSEVEIVEFVARYVTPASHEVKYYPLAAEHPFKDQLNRLGPAFLDAVPSQQIAALTALEKGAEDDATFFEQLRSLVYYGYYARAEVTAAIRKNLPAGRDYHGPPLPYGYDVEPWPDKEFPKRGTFIATEDVRFVSMPTDIADEYGVQS
;
A
#
# COMPACT_ATOMS: atom_id res chain seq x y z
N MET A 1 -55.79 -53.03 25.26
CA MET A 1 -55.62 -51.58 25.45
C MET A 1 -54.16 -51.32 25.72
N THR A 2 -53.64 -50.32 25.05
CA THR A 2 -52.25 -50.17 24.60
C THR A 2 -51.72 -48.86 25.19
N THR A 3 -50.43 -48.82 25.57
CA THR A 3 -49.54 -47.63 25.63
C THR A 3 -49.89 -46.60 26.75
N THR A 4 -48.98 -45.85 27.41
CA THR A 4 -47.60 -45.43 27.14
C THR A 4 -46.93 -45.02 28.46
N SER A 5 -45.72 -45.54 28.75
CA SER A 5 -44.82 -45.00 29.78
C SER A 5 -43.90 -43.99 29.12
N ASN A 6 -44.06 -42.69 29.44
CA ASN A 6 -43.12 -41.64 29.07
C ASN A 6 -41.91 -41.68 30.01
N GLY A 7 -40.84 -42.34 29.60
CA GLY A 7 -39.51 -42.21 30.19
C GLY A 7 -38.60 -41.46 29.22
N VAL A 8 -38.45 -40.16 29.41
CA VAL A 8 -37.52 -39.33 28.64
C VAL A 8 -36.10 -39.73 29.01
N LEU A 9 -35.34 -40.15 28.00
CA LEU A 9 -33.89 -40.35 28.06
C LEU A 9 -33.23 -38.99 28.27
N HIS A 10 -32.65 -38.75 29.45
CA HIS A 10 -31.72 -37.63 29.65
C HIS A 10 -30.45 -37.90 28.83
N ALA A 11 -30.23 -37.10 27.79
CA ALA A 11 -28.93 -36.99 27.16
C ALA A 11 -27.95 -36.32 28.15
N PRO A 12 -26.68 -36.77 28.24
CA PRO A 12 -25.69 -36.05 29.02
C PRO A 12 -25.44 -34.68 28.37
N GLU A 13 -25.51 -33.62 29.18
CA GLU A 13 -25.20 -32.25 28.76
C GLU A 13 -23.78 -32.17 28.17
N PRO A 14 -23.59 -31.49 27.03
CA PRO A 14 -22.25 -31.26 26.51
C PRO A 14 -21.46 -30.42 27.52
N MET A 15 -20.33 -30.98 27.95
CA MET A 15 -19.33 -30.35 28.80
C MET A 15 -19.14 -28.87 28.44
N GLY A 16 -19.20 -28.03 29.47
CA GLY A 16 -19.03 -26.60 29.38
C GLY A 16 -17.91 -26.21 28.42
N THR A 17 -18.22 -25.30 27.52
CA THR A 17 -17.25 -24.51 26.79
C THR A 17 -16.34 -23.85 27.82
N LYS A 18 -15.12 -24.39 27.98
CA LYS A 18 -14.07 -23.65 28.68
C LYS A 18 -13.99 -22.30 27.98
N ALA A 19 -14.23 -21.23 28.73
CA ALA A 19 -13.99 -19.88 28.26
C ALA A 19 -12.57 -19.86 27.69
N THR A 20 -12.46 -19.69 26.38
CA THR A 20 -11.19 -19.54 25.70
C THR A 20 -10.53 -18.31 26.34
N GLU A 21 -9.46 -18.52 27.10
CA GLU A 21 -8.65 -17.41 27.57
C GLU A 21 -8.31 -16.53 26.36
N PRO A 22 -8.46 -15.20 26.47
CA PRO A 22 -8.14 -14.31 25.37
C PRO A 22 -6.68 -14.56 24.98
N ASP A 23 -6.45 -14.87 23.70
CA ASP A 23 -5.11 -15.13 23.18
C ASP A 23 -4.21 -13.94 23.58
N PRO A 24 -3.11 -14.16 24.33
CA PRO A 24 -2.20 -13.08 24.71
C PRO A 24 -1.59 -12.36 23.48
N ARG A 25 -1.69 -12.94 22.27
CA ARG A 25 -1.34 -12.30 20.99
C ARG A 25 -2.41 -11.36 20.45
N ALA A 26 -3.64 -11.39 20.95
CA ALA A 26 -4.72 -10.51 20.50
C ALA A 26 -4.38 -9.02 20.75
N GLY A 27 -3.68 -8.73 21.85
CA GLY A 27 -3.14 -7.39 22.13
C GLY A 27 -2.03 -6.96 21.15
N TRP A 28 -1.26 -7.92 20.62
CA TRP A 28 -0.21 -7.66 19.63
C TRP A 28 -0.77 -7.48 18.21
N ALA A 29 -1.83 -8.20 17.85
CA ALA A 29 -2.52 -8.04 16.56
C ALA A 29 -3.15 -6.63 16.41
N ALA A 30 -3.59 -6.02 17.52
CA ALA A 30 -4.11 -4.65 17.54
C ALA A 30 -3.03 -3.57 17.30
N GLN A 31 -1.74 -3.91 17.41
CA GLN A 31 -0.61 -2.98 17.33
C GLN A 31 0.21 -3.10 16.03
N LYS A 32 -0.12 -4.06 15.16
CA LYS A 32 0.54 -4.18 13.85
C LYS A 32 -0.16 -3.32 12.82
N ALA A 33 0.63 -2.72 11.92
CA ALA A 33 0.11 -2.18 10.66
C ALA A 33 -0.71 -3.29 9.98
N ARG A 34 -2.00 -3.02 9.72
CA ARG A 34 -2.89 -4.02 9.13
C ARG A 34 -2.39 -4.33 7.72
N VAL A 35 -1.93 -5.55 7.50
CA VAL A 35 -1.61 -6.05 6.16
C VAL A 35 -2.88 -5.93 5.32
N GLY A 36 -2.82 -5.12 4.25
CA GLY A 36 -3.97 -4.84 3.39
C GLY A 36 -4.82 -3.61 3.79
N GLY A 37 -4.44 -2.89 4.84
CA GLY A 37 -5.04 -1.61 5.27
C GLY A 37 -6.35 -1.73 6.06
N TYR A 38 -7.08 -0.62 6.17
CA TYR A 38 -8.36 -0.51 6.86
C TYR A 38 -9.50 -1.16 6.07
N SER A 39 -10.40 -1.82 6.80
CA SER A 39 -11.65 -2.40 6.29
C SER A 39 -12.79 -2.07 7.26
N PRO A 40 -13.86 -1.37 6.82
CA PRO A 40 -14.03 -0.82 5.47
C PRO A 40 -13.03 0.33 5.18
N PRO A 41 -12.66 0.55 3.90
CA PRO A 41 -11.78 1.65 3.52
C PRO A 41 -12.51 3.00 3.62
N VAL A 42 -11.73 4.08 3.66
CA VAL A 42 -12.22 5.46 3.55
C VAL A 42 -12.92 5.65 2.21
N ARG A 43 -14.08 6.30 2.22
CA ARG A 43 -14.83 6.62 0.99
C ARG A 43 -14.47 8.03 0.51
N PHE A 44 -13.92 8.14 -0.68
CA PHE A 44 -13.68 9.42 -1.35
C PHE A 44 -14.81 9.74 -2.35
N THR A 45 -15.11 11.04 -2.51
CA THR A 45 -16.02 11.52 -3.56
C THR A 45 -15.37 11.42 -4.93
N GLU A 46 -16.15 11.43 -6.02
CA GLU A 46 -15.60 11.38 -7.39
C GLU A 46 -14.54 12.47 -7.65
N GLN A 47 -14.79 13.69 -7.16
CA GLN A 47 -13.81 14.79 -7.24
C GLN A 47 -12.52 14.46 -6.49
N GLN A 48 -12.61 13.95 -5.25
CA GLN A 48 -11.43 13.58 -4.45
C GLN A 48 -10.63 12.47 -5.13
N ARG A 49 -11.32 11.49 -5.73
CA ARG A 49 -10.68 10.40 -6.49
C ARG A 49 -9.94 10.96 -7.70
N ALA A 50 -10.57 11.84 -8.49
CA ALA A 50 -9.93 12.49 -9.63
C ALA A 50 -8.71 13.33 -9.24
N VAL A 51 -8.75 14.04 -8.11
CA VAL A 51 -7.60 14.80 -7.58
C VAL A 51 -6.46 13.84 -7.22
N ILE A 52 -6.75 12.73 -6.55
CA ILE A 52 -5.74 11.72 -6.20
C ILE A 52 -5.10 11.14 -7.46
N ASP A 53 -5.90 10.70 -8.44
CA ASP A 53 -5.38 10.12 -9.69
C ASP A 53 -4.52 11.12 -10.46
N THR A 54 -5.01 12.34 -10.63
CA THR A 54 -4.28 13.40 -11.36
C THR A 54 -2.98 13.77 -10.64
N ALA A 55 -3.01 13.93 -9.32
CA ALA A 55 -1.81 14.20 -8.56
C ALA A 55 -0.82 13.02 -8.59
N ALA A 56 -1.31 11.79 -8.52
CA ALA A 56 -0.48 10.59 -8.57
C ALA A 56 0.27 10.49 -9.91
N ASP A 57 -0.43 10.70 -11.03
CA ASP A 57 0.17 10.69 -12.38
C ASP A 57 1.19 11.81 -12.59
N LEU A 58 1.09 12.92 -11.86
CA LEU A 58 2.10 13.99 -11.87
C LEU A 58 3.30 13.67 -10.96
N ILE A 59 3.07 13.01 -9.82
CA ILE A 59 4.13 12.58 -8.88
C ILE A 59 4.96 11.45 -9.50
N ILE A 60 4.31 10.50 -10.18
CA ILE A 60 4.95 9.42 -10.93
C ILE A 60 4.45 9.47 -12.38
N PRO A 61 5.12 10.22 -13.26
CA PRO A 61 4.74 10.32 -14.66
C PRO A 61 4.76 8.96 -15.36
N PRO A 62 3.71 8.62 -16.15
CA PRO A 62 3.71 7.40 -16.95
C PRO A 62 4.79 7.45 -18.03
N GLY A 63 5.29 6.28 -18.43
CA GLY A 63 6.24 6.18 -19.55
C GLY A 63 7.24 5.05 -19.41
N ARG A 64 8.08 4.88 -20.44
CA ARG A 64 9.15 3.86 -20.50
C ARG A 64 8.66 2.43 -20.21
N GLY A 65 7.42 2.13 -20.61
CA GLY A 65 6.79 0.82 -20.43
C GLY A 65 6.18 0.58 -19.04
N PHE A 66 6.11 1.61 -18.19
CA PHE A 66 5.43 1.58 -16.89
C PHE A 66 4.02 2.16 -16.99
N PRO A 67 3.00 1.57 -16.31
CA PRO A 67 1.64 2.09 -16.32
C PRO A 67 1.55 3.41 -15.53
N ALA A 68 0.53 4.23 -15.79
CA ALA A 68 0.24 5.38 -14.93
C ALA A 68 -0.27 4.90 -13.55
N PRO A 69 -0.02 5.65 -12.46
CA PRO A 69 -0.66 5.40 -11.17
C PRO A 69 -2.19 5.28 -11.24
N SER A 70 -2.84 6.14 -12.01
CA SER A 70 -4.30 6.10 -12.22
C SER A 70 -4.78 4.82 -12.91
N GLU A 71 -3.93 4.16 -13.70
CA GLU A 71 -4.23 2.88 -14.37
C GLU A 71 -4.10 1.67 -13.45
N VAL A 72 -3.57 1.83 -12.23
CA VAL A 72 -3.31 0.74 -11.28
C VAL A 72 -4.03 0.92 -9.94
N GLU A 73 -5.23 1.50 -10.00
CA GLU A 73 -6.17 1.66 -8.88
C GLU A 73 -5.57 2.38 -7.65
N ILE A 74 -4.73 3.41 -7.86
CA ILE A 74 -4.01 4.05 -6.76
C ILE A 74 -4.93 4.59 -5.66
N VAL A 75 -6.10 5.10 -6.04
CA VAL A 75 -7.14 5.60 -5.13
C VAL A 75 -7.59 4.54 -4.13
N GLU A 76 -7.68 3.27 -4.56
CA GLU A 76 -8.17 2.17 -3.71
C GLU A 76 -7.14 1.79 -2.66
N PHE A 77 -5.86 1.96 -3.00
CA PHE A 77 -4.78 1.85 -2.03
C PHE A 77 -4.86 3.00 -1.03
N VAL A 78 -4.91 4.25 -1.50
CA VAL A 78 -5.01 5.44 -0.62
C VAL A 78 -6.19 5.29 0.35
N ALA A 79 -7.35 4.84 -0.13
CA ALA A 79 -8.55 4.62 0.66
C ALA A 79 -8.37 3.59 1.79
N ARG A 80 -7.52 2.59 1.60
CA ARG A 80 -7.19 1.57 2.61
C ARG A 80 -6.14 2.04 3.61
N TYR A 81 -5.34 3.05 3.30
CA TYR A 81 -4.20 3.46 4.13
C TYR A 81 -4.33 4.85 4.76
N VAL A 82 -5.33 5.63 4.36
CA VAL A 82 -5.80 6.78 5.15
C VAL A 82 -6.58 6.27 6.37
N THR A 83 -6.24 6.78 7.55
CA THR A 83 -6.84 6.37 8.83
C THR A 83 -8.27 6.90 8.94
N PRO A 84 -9.30 6.02 9.03
CA PRO A 84 -10.67 6.45 9.19
C PRO A 84 -10.86 7.31 10.45
N ALA A 85 -11.80 8.25 10.44
CA ALA A 85 -12.05 9.15 11.57
C ALA A 85 -12.42 8.45 12.89
N SER A 86 -12.85 7.19 12.83
CA SER A 86 -13.15 6.33 13.98
C SER A 86 -11.93 5.66 14.61
N HIS A 87 -10.73 5.85 14.05
CA HIS A 87 -9.50 5.19 14.46
C HIS A 87 -8.43 6.20 14.88
N GLU A 88 -7.57 5.76 15.78
CA GLU A 88 -6.38 6.52 16.18
C GLU A 88 -5.29 6.43 15.10
N VAL A 89 -4.69 7.57 14.76
CA VAL A 89 -3.64 7.68 13.75
C VAL A 89 -2.32 7.21 14.32
N LYS A 90 -1.84 6.03 13.89
CA LYS A 90 -0.63 5.40 14.44
C LYS A 90 0.46 5.10 13.43
N TYR A 91 0.09 4.87 12.18
CA TYR A 91 0.99 4.33 11.18
C TYR A 91 1.34 5.40 10.14
N TYR A 92 2.62 5.44 9.76
CA TYR A 92 3.09 6.28 8.67
C TYR A 92 2.26 6.03 7.38
N PRO A 93 1.85 7.08 6.64
CA PRO A 93 2.31 8.48 6.75
C PRO A 93 1.47 9.35 7.70
N LEU A 94 0.76 8.76 8.65
CA LEU A 94 -0.04 9.49 9.65
C LEU A 94 -1.18 10.31 9.01
N ALA A 95 -1.68 9.85 7.86
CA ALA A 95 -2.80 10.48 7.17
C ALA A 95 -4.13 10.16 7.87
N ALA A 96 -4.81 11.20 8.37
CA ALA A 96 -6.12 11.09 8.99
C ALA A 96 -7.23 11.51 8.00
N GLU A 97 -8.36 10.82 8.01
CA GLU A 97 -9.42 10.95 7.01
C GLU A 97 -9.90 12.39 6.78
N HIS A 98 -10.30 13.10 7.83
CA HIS A 98 -10.85 14.45 7.69
C HIS A 98 -9.84 15.46 7.14
N PRO A 99 -8.66 15.68 7.76
CA PRO A 99 -7.71 16.68 7.24
C PRO A 99 -7.20 16.31 5.84
N PHE A 100 -7.04 15.02 5.53
CA PHE A 100 -6.65 14.57 4.20
C PHE A 100 -7.73 14.92 3.16
N LYS A 101 -9.00 14.66 3.47
CA LYS A 101 -10.13 15.03 2.60
C LYS A 101 -10.30 16.54 2.45
N ASP A 102 -10.09 17.30 3.51
CA ASP A 102 -10.18 18.76 3.47
C ASP A 102 -9.14 19.35 2.53
N GLN A 103 -7.93 18.80 2.52
CA GLN A 103 -6.87 19.22 1.59
C GLN A 103 -7.15 18.81 0.15
N LEU A 104 -7.70 17.60 -0.09
CA LEU A 104 -8.18 17.22 -1.42
C LEU A 104 -9.29 18.15 -1.94
N ASN A 105 -10.21 18.54 -1.05
CA ASN A 105 -11.28 19.48 -1.38
C ASN A 105 -10.73 20.88 -1.69
N ARG A 106 -9.66 21.30 -1.01
CA ARG A 106 -8.99 22.59 -1.23
C ARG A 106 -8.30 22.66 -2.59
N LEU A 107 -7.62 21.59 -3.02
CA LEU A 107 -7.12 21.47 -4.40
C LEU A 107 -8.27 21.55 -5.40
N GLY A 108 -9.27 20.69 -5.19
CA GLY A 108 -10.59 20.81 -5.77
C GLY A 108 -10.66 20.89 -7.30
N PRO A 109 -11.77 21.43 -7.85
CA PRO A 109 -11.99 21.52 -9.30
C PRO A 109 -10.99 22.43 -10.00
N ALA A 110 -10.53 23.50 -9.34
CA ALA A 110 -9.56 24.43 -9.92
C ALA A 110 -8.24 23.73 -10.27
N PHE A 111 -7.80 22.75 -9.47
CA PHE A 111 -6.65 21.91 -9.80
C PHE A 111 -6.95 21.00 -11.00
N LEU A 112 -8.13 20.37 -11.05
CA LEU A 112 -8.51 19.46 -12.13
C LEU A 112 -8.67 20.17 -13.48
N ASP A 113 -9.21 21.39 -13.48
CA ASP A 113 -9.45 22.20 -14.67
C ASP A 113 -8.18 22.91 -15.17
N ALA A 114 -7.12 22.94 -14.37
CA ALA A 114 -5.85 23.57 -14.72
C ALA A 114 -5.05 22.76 -15.73
N VAL A 115 -4.19 23.43 -16.51
CA VAL A 115 -3.26 22.72 -17.42
C VAL A 115 -2.14 22.05 -16.62
N PRO A 116 -1.45 21.02 -17.17
CA PRO A 116 -0.47 20.24 -16.41
C PRO A 116 0.64 21.07 -15.72
N SER A 117 1.13 22.13 -16.36
CA SER A 117 2.15 23.00 -15.75
C SER A 117 1.64 23.75 -14.52
N GLN A 118 0.37 24.13 -14.49
CA GLN A 118 -0.28 24.78 -13.34
C GLN A 118 -0.59 23.76 -12.23
N GLN A 119 -0.96 22.54 -12.59
CA GLN A 119 -1.12 21.44 -11.63
C GLN A 119 0.20 21.13 -10.91
N ILE A 120 1.30 21.01 -11.67
CA ILE A 120 2.64 20.82 -11.10
C ILE A 120 3.02 21.99 -10.18
N ALA A 121 2.73 23.23 -10.60
CA ALA A 121 2.99 24.40 -9.77
C ALA A 121 2.18 24.38 -8.46
N ALA A 122 0.91 23.94 -8.50
CA ALA A 122 0.08 23.79 -7.31
C ALA A 122 0.62 22.73 -6.35
N LEU A 123 1.04 21.56 -6.86
CA LEU A 123 1.67 20.52 -6.04
C LEU A 123 3.01 21.00 -5.44
N THR A 124 3.81 21.72 -6.21
CA THR A 124 5.06 22.33 -5.74
C THR A 124 4.82 23.38 -4.66
N ALA A 125 3.71 24.13 -4.78
CA ALA A 125 3.32 25.11 -3.77
C ALA A 125 2.87 24.43 -2.46
N LEU A 126 2.19 23.27 -2.54
CA LEU A 126 1.89 22.47 -1.35
C LEU A 126 3.17 21.98 -0.67
N GLU A 127 4.11 21.41 -1.44
CA GLU A 127 5.39 20.90 -0.92
C GLU A 127 6.19 21.95 -0.13
N LYS A 128 6.14 23.22 -0.57
CA LYS A 128 6.88 24.35 0.02
C LYS A 128 6.01 25.26 0.88
N GLY A 129 4.76 24.88 1.10
CA GLY A 129 3.72 25.73 1.68
C GLY A 129 3.78 25.82 3.20
N ALA A 130 2.64 26.13 3.79
CA ALA A 130 2.46 26.03 5.24
C ALA A 130 2.65 24.57 5.71
N GLU A 131 2.89 24.38 7.01
CA GLU A 131 3.16 23.06 7.60
C GLU A 131 2.07 22.03 7.25
N ASP A 132 0.79 22.41 7.29
CA ASP A 132 -0.33 21.52 6.95
C ASP A 132 -0.33 21.11 5.46
N ASP A 133 0.07 22.02 4.56
CA ASP A 133 0.12 21.77 3.13
C ASP A 133 1.29 20.87 2.76
N ALA A 134 2.46 21.13 3.37
CA ALA A 134 3.65 20.31 3.21
C ALA A 134 3.43 18.90 3.77
N THR A 135 2.79 18.80 4.94
CA THR A 135 2.41 17.52 5.56
C THR A 135 1.47 16.73 4.65
N PHE A 136 0.44 17.38 4.11
CA PHE A 136 -0.47 16.73 3.16
C PHE A 136 0.25 16.26 1.89
N PHE A 137 1.13 17.08 1.32
CA PHE A 137 1.92 16.68 0.15
C PHE A 137 2.80 15.46 0.45
N GLU A 138 3.49 15.43 1.60
CA GLU A 138 4.30 14.29 2.01
C GLU A 138 3.46 13.02 2.17
N GLN A 139 2.28 13.14 2.79
CA GLN A 139 1.34 12.03 2.95
C GLN A 139 0.87 11.49 1.62
N LEU A 140 0.43 12.37 0.71
CA LEU A 140 -0.03 12.00 -0.62
C LEU A 140 1.09 11.32 -1.40
N ARG A 141 2.28 11.94 -1.44
CA ARG A 141 3.47 11.40 -2.12
C ARG A 141 3.82 10.00 -1.59
N SER A 142 3.81 9.82 -0.28
CA SER A 142 4.14 8.53 0.35
C SER A 142 3.12 7.46 0.02
N LEU A 143 1.83 7.77 0.11
CA LEU A 143 0.75 6.85 -0.26
C LEU A 143 0.81 6.48 -1.75
N VAL A 144 1.12 7.44 -2.62
CA VAL A 144 1.30 7.21 -4.06
C VAL A 144 2.49 6.28 -4.31
N TYR A 145 3.65 6.54 -3.71
CA TYR A 145 4.83 5.68 -3.88
C TYR A 145 4.59 4.25 -3.37
N TYR A 146 4.06 4.10 -2.16
CA TYR A 146 3.78 2.78 -1.61
C TYR A 146 2.70 2.05 -2.42
N GLY A 147 1.64 2.76 -2.78
CA GLY A 147 0.54 2.20 -3.53
C GLY A 147 0.94 1.76 -4.93
N TYR A 148 1.74 2.56 -5.62
CA TYR A 148 2.18 2.28 -6.99
C TYR A 148 3.12 1.09 -7.06
N TYR A 149 4.20 1.09 -6.26
CA TYR A 149 5.17 0.00 -6.27
C TYR A 149 4.68 -1.30 -5.61
N ALA A 150 3.53 -1.28 -4.92
CA ALA A 150 2.86 -2.49 -4.45
C ALA A 150 2.07 -3.23 -5.56
N ARG A 151 1.91 -2.65 -6.76
CA ARG A 151 1.07 -3.23 -7.83
C ARG A 151 1.78 -4.30 -8.64
N ALA A 152 1.01 -5.31 -9.04
CA ALA A 152 1.52 -6.44 -9.80
C ALA A 152 1.93 -6.02 -11.21
N GLU A 153 1.19 -5.09 -11.79
CA GLU A 153 1.42 -4.46 -13.10
C GLU A 153 2.75 -3.71 -13.11
N VAL A 154 3.02 -2.94 -12.06
CA VAL A 154 4.29 -2.21 -11.88
C VAL A 154 5.44 -3.18 -11.65
N THR A 155 5.23 -4.22 -10.82
CA THR A 155 6.21 -5.30 -10.63
C THR A 155 6.54 -6.00 -11.96
N ALA A 156 5.54 -6.27 -12.80
CA ALA A 156 5.73 -6.85 -14.11
C ALA A 156 6.48 -5.90 -15.06
N ALA A 157 6.18 -4.60 -15.02
CA ALA A 157 6.91 -3.58 -15.77
C ALA A 157 8.38 -3.49 -15.35
N ILE A 158 8.68 -3.54 -14.04
CA ILE A 158 10.05 -3.57 -13.51
C ILE A 158 10.83 -4.76 -14.11
N ARG A 159 10.26 -5.97 -14.05
CA ARG A 159 10.89 -7.19 -14.59
C ARG A 159 11.15 -7.10 -16.09
N LYS A 160 10.22 -6.49 -16.82
CA LYS A 160 10.26 -6.42 -18.27
C LYS A 160 11.23 -5.35 -18.78
N ASN A 161 11.23 -4.19 -18.13
CA ASN A 161 11.86 -2.98 -18.69
C ASN A 161 13.20 -2.64 -18.04
N LEU A 162 13.53 -3.17 -16.85
CA LEU A 162 14.79 -2.89 -16.17
C LEU A 162 15.74 -4.09 -16.23
N PRO A 163 17.00 -3.92 -16.70
CA PRO A 163 17.98 -5.02 -16.73
C PRO A 163 18.17 -5.71 -15.36
N ALA A 164 18.21 -4.94 -14.28
CA ALA A 164 18.30 -5.46 -12.91
C ALA A 164 16.96 -5.97 -12.35
N GLY A 165 15.85 -5.75 -13.06
CA GLY A 165 14.51 -6.13 -12.61
C GLY A 165 14.22 -7.62 -12.77
N ARG A 166 15.06 -8.39 -13.46
CA ARG A 166 14.83 -9.83 -13.73
C ARG A 166 14.65 -10.65 -12.44
N ASP A 167 15.37 -10.30 -11.38
CA ASP A 167 15.32 -10.98 -10.09
C ASP A 167 14.35 -10.29 -9.09
N TYR A 168 13.60 -9.28 -9.54
CA TYR A 168 12.65 -8.56 -8.71
C TYR A 168 11.38 -9.40 -8.49
N HIS A 169 11.23 -10.04 -7.32
CA HIS A 169 10.13 -10.96 -7.06
C HIS A 169 8.83 -10.33 -6.52
N GLY A 170 8.79 -9.00 -6.35
CA GLY A 170 7.67 -8.24 -5.77
C GLY A 170 8.14 -7.41 -4.57
N PRO A 171 7.22 -6.90 -3.72
CA PRO A 171 7.59 -6.16 -2.51
C PRO A 171 8.59 -6.97 -1.66
N PRO A 172 9.54 -6.29 -1.01
CA PRO A 172 10.79 -6.92 -0.60
C PRO A 172 10.54 -7.83 0.58
N LEU A 173 10.70 -9.13 0.36
CA LEU A 173 11.27 -9.98 1.38
C LEU A 173 12.52 -10.61 0.77
N PRO A 174 13.71 -10.40 1.38
CA PRO A 174 14.86 -11.23 1.10
C PRO A 174 14.44 -12.71 1.19
N TYR A 175 15.06 -13.57 0.38
CA TYR A 175 14.83 -15.02 0.43
C TYR A 175 14.84 -15.51 1.89
N GLY A 176 13.73 -16.12 2.34
CA GLY A 176 13.63 -16.73 3.68
C GLY A 176 12.87 -15.94 4.75
N TYR A 177 12.35 -14.74 4.45
CA TYR A 177 11.41 -14.06 5.36
C TYR A 177 9.96 -14.42 4.99
N ASP A 178 9.23 -14.95 5.96
CA ASP A 178 7.82 -15.34 5.87
C ASP A 178 6.99 -14.30 6.64
N VAL A 179 6.14 -13.55 5.95
CA VAL A 179 5.03 -12.81 6.57
C VAL A 179 3.75 -13.51 6.15
N GLU A 180 2.79 -13.56 7.07
CA GLU A 180 1.54 -14.34 6.95
C GLU A 180 1.04 -14.46 5.50
N PRO A 181 0.81 -15.70 5.02
CA PRO A 181 0.59 -15.95 3.61
C PRO A 181 -0.66 -15.21 3.13
N TRP A 182 -0.49 -14.45 2.04
CA TRP A 182 -1.60 -14.13 1.16
C TRP A 182 -2.13 -15.46 0.61
N PRO A 183 -3.45 -15.75 0.68
CA PRO A 183 -3.96 -17.01 0.17
C PRO A 183 -3.65 -17.09 -1.34
N ASP A 184 -3.13 -18.23 -1.77
CA ASP A 184 -3.04 -18.70 -3.17
C ASP A 184 -1.71 -18.56 -3.95
N LYS A 185 -0.52 -18.50 -3.32
CA LYS A 185 0.75 -18.69 -4.07
C LYS A 185 1.74 -19.67 -3.44
N GLU A 186 2.10 -20.70 -4.22
CA GLU A 186 3.28 -21.53 -3.97
C GLU A 186 4.55 -20.81 -4.46
N PHE A 187 5.58 -20.78 -3.63
CA PHE A 187 6.89 -20.18 -3.95
C PHE A 187 7.85 -21.24 -4.53
N PRO A 188 8.74 -20.88 -5.48
CA PRO A 188 9.78 -21.77 -6.00
C PRO A 188 10.83 -22.11 -4.92
N LYS A 189 11.31 -23.37 -4.93
CA LYS A 189 11.98 -24.01 -3.78
C LYS A 189 13.50 -23.79 -3.64
N ARG A 190 14.20 -23.06 -4.51
CA ARG A 190 15.67 -22.87 -4.37
C ARG A 190 16.18 -21.55 -4.96
N GLY A 191 16.78 -20.71 -4.10
CA GLY A 191 17.75 -19.68 -4.47
C GLY A 191 19.16 -20.09 -4.02
N THR A 192 20.19 -19.53 -4.66
CA THR A 192 21.60 -19.72 -4.28
C THR A 192 22.04 -18.54 -3.44
N PHE A 193 22.52 -18.79 -2.21
CA PHE A 193 23.12 -17.76 -1.36
C PHE A 193 24.45 -17.28 -1.97
N ILE A 194 24.65 -15.95 -2.02
CA ILE A 194 25.93 -15.31 -2.36
C ILE A 194 26.37 -14.55 -1.11
N ALA A 195 27.58 -14.82 -0.60
CA ALA A 195 28.10 -14.13 0.57
C ALA A 195 28.33 -12.65 0.26
N THR A 196 28.24 -11.78 1.27
CA THR A 196 28.41 -10.34 1.09
C THR A 196 29.79 -10.01 0.50
N GLU A 197 30.84 -10.75 0.88
CA GLU A 197 32.17 -10.63 0.28
C GLU A 197 32.25 -11.02 -1.22
N ASP A 198 31.28 -11.79 -1.71
CA ASP A 198 31.26 -12.29 -3.09
C ASP A 198 30.45 -11.39 -4.04
N VAL A 199 29.76 -10.37 -3.50
CA VAL A 199 29.04 -9.37 -4.30
C VAL A 199 30.07 -8.47 -4.99
N ARG A 200 30.14 -8.57 -6.32
CA ARG A 200 30.98 -7.69 -7.14
C ARG A 200 30.17 -6.53 -7.68
N PHE A 201 30.76 -5.34 -7.62
CA PHE A 201 30.21 -4.15 -8.25
C PHE A 201 30.09 -4.40 -9.77
N VAL A 202 28.88 -4.24 -10.29
CA VAL A 202 28.66 -4.24 -11.74
C VAL A 202 28.81 -2.80 -12.19
N SER A 203 29.80 -2.53 -13.06
CA SER A 203 29.94 -1.22 -13.68
C SER A 203 28.65 -0.87 -14.43
N MET A 204 28.06 0.28 -14.12
CA MET A 204 26.95 0.78 -14.92
C MET A 204 27.40 0.99 -16.37
N PRO A 205 26.59 0.60 -17.36
CA PRO A 205 26.90 0.91 -18.75
C PRO A 205 26.93 2.44 -18.93
N THR A 206 27.88 2.89 -19.77
CA THR A 206 28.33 4.28 -19.86
C THR A 206 27.24 5.25 -20.30
N ASP A 207 26.22 4.74 -20.98
CA ASP A 207 25.02 5.47 -21.40
C ASP A 207 24.18 5.97 -20.21
N ILE A 208 24.28 5.34 -19.04
CA ILE A 208 23.59 5.77 -17.81
C ILE A 208 24.46 6.73 -16.98
N ALA A 209 25.79 6.64 -17.08
CA ALA A 209 26.71 7.47 -16.29
C ALA A 209 26.75 8.93 -16.76
N ASP A 210 26.68 9.15 -18.08
CA ASP A 210 26.74 10.49 -18.69
C ASP A 210 25.47 11.32 -18.41
N GLU A 211 24.31 10.69 -18.23
CA GLU A 211 23.02 11.36 -17.94
C GLU A 211 22.96 11.94 -16.52
N TYR A 212 23.76 11.42 -15.59
CA TYR A 212 23.75 11.83 -14.17
C TYR A 212 25.06 12.49 -13.70
N GLY A 213 26.00 12.76 -14.60
CA GLY A 213 27.21 13.53 -14.31
C GLY A 213 28.15 12.87 -13.28
N VAL A 214 28.08 11.54 -13.14
CA VAL A 214 28.96 10.81 -12.21
C VAL A 214 30.25 10.46 -12.95
N GLN A 215 31.32 11.23 -12.69
CA GLN A 215 32.65 10.90 -13.21
C GLN A 215 33.18 9.61 -12.59
N SER A 216 33.82 8.79 -13.43
CA SER A 216 34.43 7.50 -13.10
C SER A 216 35.67 7.65 -12.20
#